data_AF-A0A3B8ZBX6-F1
#
_entry.id   AF-A0A3B8ZBX6-F1
#
_cell.length_a   1.000
_cell.length_b   1.000
_cell.length_c   1.000
_cell.angle_alpha   90.00
_cell.angle_beta   90.00
_cell.angle_gamma   90.00
#
_symmetry.space_group_name_H-M   'P 1'
#
loop_
_entity.id
_entity.type
_entity.pdbx_description
1 polymer ?
#
loop_
_entity_poly.entity_id
_entity_poly.type
_entity_poly.pdbx_seq_one_letter_code
_entity_poly.pdbx_strand_id
1 'polypeptide(L)'
;MGFLEPTFILAIAVLIFLLVTVAKGVRQVPQGYKWVVQRLGKYSTSLKPGLNFLIPYIDNVAFKVTTKDIVLDIPSQEVITKDNAVLVTNAVAYINIVSPEKAVYGVENY
;
A
#
# COMPACT_ATOMS: atom_id res chain seq x y z
N MET A 1 -13.05 48.33 -8.74
CA MET A 1 -14.33 47.73 -8.31
C MET A 1 -14.62 46.56 -9.25
N GLY A 2 -13.82 45.48 -9.19
CA GLY A 2 -13.88 44.37 -10.17
C GLY A 2 -13.61 42.99 -9.57
N PHE A 3 -13.51 42.89 -8.24
CA PHE A 3 -13.24 41.64 -7.52
C PHE A 3 -14.52 40.93 -7.05
N LEU A 4 -15.71 41.52 -7.27
CA LEU A 4 -17.00 41.01 -6.82
C LEU A 4 -17.94 40.61 -7.97
N GLU A 5 -17.46 40.66 -9.21
CA GLU A 5 -18.24 40.15 -10.34
C GLU A 5 -18.43 38.63 -10.17
N PRO A 6 -19.65 38.08 -10.35
CA PRO A 6 -19.92 36.65 -10.20
C PRO A 6 -19.00 35.77 -11.05
N THR A 7 -18.54 36.29 -12.19
CA THR A 7 -17.59 35.65 -13.10
C THR A 7 -16.19 35.50 -12.48
N PHE A 8 -15.73 36.50 -11.73
CA PHE A 8 -14.42 36.47 -11.06
C PHE A 8 -14.42 35.49 -9.88
N ILE A 9 -15.52 35.44 -9.12
CA ILE A 9 -15.70 34.48 -8.02
C ILE A 9 -15.73 33.05 -8.58
N LEU A 10 -16.45 32.81 -9.68
CA LEU A 10 -16.49 31.51 -10.34
C LEU A 10 -15.11 31.11 -10.88
N ALA A 11 -14.36 32.03 -11.49
CA ALA A 11 -13.01 31.77 -11.99
C ALA A 11 -12.05 31.36 -10.86
N ILE A 12 -12.10 32.05 -9.71
CA ILE A 12 -11.30 31.70 -8.54
C ILE A 12 -11.70 30.32 -7.98
N ALA A 13 -13.00 30.04 -7.86
CA ALA A 13 -13.49 28.76 -7.36
C ALA A 13 -13.01 27.58 -8.24
N VAL A 14 -13.05 27.74 -9.56
CA VAL A 14 -12.56 26.73 -10.51
C VAL A 14 -11.04 26.55 -10.40
N LEU A 15 -10.29 27.65 -10.26
CA LEU A 15 -8.83 27.61 -10.08
C LEU A 15 -8.44 26.83 -8.81
N ILE A 16 -9.11 27.12 -7.69
CA ILE A 16 -8.88 26.42 -6.42
C ILE A 16 -9.27 24.95 -6.55
N PHE A 17 -10.38 24.63 -7.20
CA PHE A 17 -10.80 23.25 -7.45
C PHE A 17 -9.76 22.45 -8.25
N LEU A 18 -9.19 23.05 -9.29
CA LEU A 18 -8.12 22.45 -10.09
C LEU A 18 -6.86 22.21 -9.25
N LEU A 19 -6.43 23.19 -8.47
CA LEU A 19 -5.26 23.07 -7.59
C LEU A 19 -5.43 21.95 -6.55
N VAL A 20 -6.60 21.88 -5.90
CA VAL A 20 -6.90 20.82 -4.92
C VAL A 20 -6.93 19.44 -5.59
N THR A 21 -7.45 19.35 -6.81
CA THR A 21 -7.49 18.11 -7.58
C THR A 21 -6.08 17.61 -7.89
N VAL A 22 -5.20 18.49 -8.38
CA VAL A 22 -3.79 18.13 -8.67
C VAL A 22 -3.04 17.75 -7.39
N ALA A 23 -3.19 18.53 -6.31
CA ALA A 23 -2.54 18.24 -5.04
C ALA A 23 -2.97 16.90 -4.44
N LYS A 24 -4.24 16.50 -4.62
CA LYS A 24 -4.74 15.19 -4.18
C LYS A 24 -4.29 14.03 -5.08
N GLY A 25 -4.01 14.30 -6.35
CA GLY A 25 -3.52 13.29 -7.29
C GLY A 25 -2.05 12.94 -7.07
N VAL A 26 -1.24 13.89 -6.59
CA VAL A 26 0.18 13.65 -6.28
C VAL A 26 0.31 12.91 -4.96
N ARG A 27 0.80 11.67 -5.02
CA ARG A 27 1.00 10.82 -3.85
C ARG A 27 2.44 10.33 -3.80
N GLN A 28 3.10 10.61 -2.68
CA GLN A 28 4.46 10.15 -2.44
C GLN A 28 4.46 8.83 -1.68
N VAL A 29 5.07 7.80 -2.27
CA VAL A 29 5.24 6.48 -1.64
C VAL A 29 6.63 6.41 -1.01
N PRO A 30 6.73 6.19 0.31
CA PRO A 30 8.02 6.04 0.99
C PRO A 30 8.84 4.87 0.46
N GLN A 31 10.16 5.00 0.50
CA GLN A 31 11.08 3.91 0.22
C GLN A 31 10.88 2.75 1.21
N GLY A 32 10.95 1.51 0.70
CA GLY A 32 10.70 0.30 1.48
C GLY A 32 9.22 -0.09 1.64
N TYR A 33 8.31 0.62 0.97
CA TYR A 33 6.89 0.26 0.90
C TYR A 33 6.40 0.18 -0.54
N LYS A 34 5.42 -0.68 -0.77
CA LYS A 34 4.60 -0.71 -1.99
C LYS A 34 3.16 -0.51 -1.60
N TRP A 35 2.46 0.39 -2.30
CA TRP A 35 1.07 0.71 -1.99
C TRP A 35 0.14 0.08 -3.02
N VAL A 36 -0.86 -0.66 -2.57
CA VAL A 36 -1.86 -1.28 -3.43
C VAL A 36 -3.03 -0.31 -3.61
N VAL A 37 -3.34 0.00 -4.87
CA VAL A 37 -4.41 0.92 -5.25
C VAL A 37 -5.60 0.13 -5.75
N GLN A 38 -6.76 0.50 -5.24
CA GLN A 38 -8.06 0.03 -5.68
C GLN A 38 -8.80 1.13 -6.43
N ARG A 39 -9.49 0.73 -7.50
CA ARG A 39 -10.43 1.56 -8.24
C ARG A 39 -11.79 0.92 -8.16
N LEU A 40 -12.75 1.58 -7.50
CA LEU A 40 -14.13 1.10 -7.33
C LEU A 40 -14.21 -0.35 -6.80
N GLY A 41 -13.36 -0.69 -5.82
CA GLY A 41 -13.31 -2.02 -5.21
C GLY A 41 -12.54 -3.09 -5.98
N LYS A 42 -11.98 -2.78 -7.17
CA LYS A 42 -11.10 -3.69 -7.91
C LYS A 42 -9.65 -3.27 -7.79
N TYR A 43 -8.74 -4.25 -7.79
CA TYR A 43 -7.31 -3.97 -7.91
C TYR A 43 -7.03 -3.23 -9.22
N SER A 44 -6.28 -2.13 -9.12
CA SER A 44 -5.88 -1.33 -10.28
C SER A 44 -4.38 -1.48 -10.52
N THR A 45 -3.56 -1.12 -9.54
CA THR A 45 -2.10 -1.17 -9.66
C THR A 45 -1.42 -1.19 -8.30
N SER A 46 -0.15 -1.56 -8.28
CA SER A 46 0.75 -1.41 -7.13
C SER A 46 1.75 -0.29 -7.40
N LEU A 47 1.74 0.72 -6.55
CA LEU A 47 2.63 1.87 -6.63
C LEU A 47 4.00 1.50 -6.07
N LYS A 48 5.02 1.81 -6.86
CA LYS A 48 6.41 1.70 -6.47
C LYS A 48 6.83 2.90 -5.61
N PRO A 49 7.90 2.78 -4.81
CA PRO A 49 8.47 3.93 -4.12
C PRO A 49 8.76 5.10 -5.04
N GLY A 50 8.42 6.32 -4.61
CA GLY A 50 8.59 7.53 -5.40
C GLY A 50 7.29 8.31 -5.60
N LEU A 51 7.33 9.24 -6.55
CA LEU A 51 6.20 10.10 -6.89
C LEU A 51 5.26 9.34 -7.81
N ASN A 52 4.01 9.17 -7.38
CA ASN A 52 2.98 8.52 -8.16
C ASN A 52 1.79 9.47 -8.35
N PHE A 53 1.18 9.42 -9.52
CA PHE A 53 -0.03 10.16 -9.83
C PHE A 53 -1.22 9.21 -9.79
N LEU A 54 -2.20 9.52 -8.95
CA LEU A 54 -3.46 8.81 -8.86
C LEU A 54 -4.57 9.73 -9.33
N ILE A 55 -5.64 9.15 -9.88
CA ILE A 55 -6.83 9.93 -10.19
C ILE A 55 -7.51 10.21 -8.85
N PRO A 56 -7.53 11.48 -8.39
CA PRO A 56 -8.20 11.82 -7.15
C PRO A 56 -9.68 11.41 -7.25
N TYR A 57 -10.29 11.08 -6.12
CA TYR A 57 -11.69 10.65 -5.98
C TYR A 57 -12.04 9.21 -6.41
N ILE A 58 -11.40 8.67 -7.45
CA ILE A 58 -11.70 7.31 -7.93
C ILE A 58 -10.71 6.28 -7.37
N ASP A 59 -9.43 6.64 -7.32
CA ASP A 59 -8.37 5.74 -6.86
C ASP A 59 -8.18 5.88 -5.35
N ASN A 60 -8.22 4.75 -4.64
CA ASN A 60 -7.97 4.68 -3.20
C ASN A 60 -6.75 3.80 -2.90
N VAL A 61 -5.88 4.25 -2.00
CA VAL A 61 -4.76 3.43 -1.49
C VAL A 61 -5.31 2.52 -0.39
N ALA A 62 -5.61 1.29 -0.75
CA ALA A 62 -6.25 0.34 0.15
C ALA A 62 -5.25 -0.28 1.14
N PHE A 63 -4.04 -0.65 0.68
CA PHE A 63 -3.06 -1.33 1.51
C PHE A 63 -1.66 -0.77 1.33
N LYS A 64 -0.92 -0.68 2.43
CA LYS A 64 0.49 -0.26 2.45
C LYS A 64 1.32 -1.46 2.89
N VAL A 65 2.01 -2.07 1.95
CA VAL A 65 2.76 -3.30 2.16
C VAL A 65 4.24 -2.96 2.30
N THR A 66 4.91 -3.53 3.29
CA THR A 66 6.36 -3.36 3.45
C THR A 66 7.11 -4.22 2.44
N THR A 67 8.21 -3.71 1.91
CA THR A 67 9.18 -4.50 1.10
C THR A 67 10.35 -4.99 1.97
N LYS A 68 10.35 -4.64 3.26
CA LYS A 68 11.34 -5.13 4.22
C LYS A 68 11.02 -6.57 4.62
N ASP A 69 12.06 -7.30 5.00
CA ASP A 69 11.92 -8.65 5.51
C ASP A 69 11.17 -8.65 6.84
N ILE A 70 10.22 -9.56 6.96
CA ILE A 70 9.45 -9.79 8.16
C ILE A 70 10.02 -11.04 8.83
N VAL A 71 10.25 -10.94 10.12
CA VAL A 71 10.71 -12.06 10.94
C VAL A 71 9.47 -12.75 11.51
N LEU A 72 9.31 -14.03 11.19
CA LEU A 72 8.25 -14.87 11.74
C LEU A 72 8.89 -15.90 12.67
N ASP A 73 8.56 -15.79 13.95
CA ASP A 73 8.99 -16.73 14.97
C ASP A 73 8.08 -17.97 14.94
N ILE A 74 8.67 -19.14 14.69
CA ILE A 74 7.94 -20.41 14.71
C ILE A 74 8.04 -20.96 16.13
N PRO A 75 6.90 -21.30 16.77
CA PRO A 75 6.91 -21.83 18.12
C PRO A 75 7.68 -23.15 18.19
N SER A 76 8.23 -23.41 19.36
CA SER A 76 8.96 -24.65 19.65
C SER A 76 8.09 -25.88 19.38
N GLN A 77 8.61 -26.84 18.64
CA GLN A 77 7.94 -28.10 18.35
C GLN A 77 8.83 -29.29 18.72
N GLU A 78 8.21 -30.27 19.39
CA GLU A 78 8.82 -31.57 19.63
C GLU A 78 8.75 -32.39 18.35
N VAL A 79 9.91 -32.76 17.83
CA VAL A 79 10.05 -33.54 16.61
C VAL A 79 10.81 -34.83 16.91
N ILE A 80 10.37 -35.93 16.29
CA ILE A 80 11.04 -37.23 16.39
C ILE A 80 11.94 -37.37 15.16
N THR A 81 13.24 -37.52 15.38
CA THR A 81 14.19 -37.75 14.28
C THR A 81 14.04 -39.14 13.70
N LYS A 82 14.60 -39.36 12.51
CA LYS A 82 14.62 -40.69 11.86
C LYS A 82 15.26 -41.77 12.73
N ASP A 83 16.15 -41.39 13.63
CA ASP A 83 16.85 -42.27 14.56
C ASP A 83 16.10 -42.47 15.89
N ASN A 84 14.81 -42.11 15.94
CA ASN A 84 13.94 -42.30 17.11
C ASN A 84 14.41 -41.50 18.37
N ALA A 85 15.04 -40.34 18.16
CA ALA A 85 15.34 -39.40 19.23
C ALA A 85 14.31 -38.26 19.25
N VAL A 86 13.87 -37.89 20.45
CA VAL A 86 12.97 -36.75 20.67
C VAL A 86 13.80 -35.49 20.88
N LEU A 87 13.58 -34.48 20.05
CA LEU A 87 14.26 -33.18 20.13
C LEU A 87 13.24 -32.05 20.10
N VAL A 88 13.55 -30.99 20.84
CA VAL A 88 12.79 -29.75 20.84
C VAL A 88 13.51 -28.77 19.93
N THR A 89 12.85 -28.34 18.85
CA THR A 89 13.47 -27.44 17.86
C THR A 89 12.62 -26.20 17.65
N ASN A 90 13.31 -25.07 17.48
CA ASN A 90 12.71 -23.78 17.15
C ASN A 90 13.29 -23.31 15.82
N ALA A 91 12.51 -22.52 15.08
CA ALA A 91 12.94 -21.95 13.82
C ALA A 91 12.51 -20.49 13.72
N VAL A 92 13.26 -19.73 12.93
CA VAL A 92 12.92 -18.35 12.56
C VAL A 92 12.86 -18.32 11.03
N ALA A 93 11.73 -17.86 10.49
CA ALA A 93 11.56 -17.69 9.06
C ALA A 93 11.65 -16.20 8.69
N TYR A 94 12.45 -15.89 7.69
CA TYR A 94 12.51 -14.56 7.09
C TYR A 94 11.70 -14.58 5.80
N ILE A 95 10.65 -13.76 5.74
CA ILE A 95 9.79 -13.66 4.56
C ILE A 95 9.89 -12.27 3.92
N ASN A 96 9.91 -12.25 2.59
CA ASN A 96 9.89 -11.02 1.80
C ASN A 96 8.70 -10.99 0.85
N ILE A 97 8.01 -9.84 0.78
CA ILE A 97 6.84 -9.69 -0.08
C ILE A 97 7.29 -9.24 -1.48
N VAL A 98 7.42 -10.22 -2.37
CA VAL A 98 7.79 -9.99 -3.78
C VAL A 98 6.67 -9.24 -4.54
N SER A 99 5.44 -9.77 -4.44
CA SER A 99 4.25 -9.27 -5.15
C SER A 99 3.14 -8.87 -4.17
N PRO A 100 2.92 -7.56 -3.92
CA PRO A 100 1.95 -7.10 -2.93
C PRO A 100 0.50 -7.39 -3.32
N GLU A 101 0.19 -7.49 -4.62
CA GLU A 101 -1.16 -7.84 -5.09
C GLU A 101 -1.57 -9.25 -4.62
N LYS A 102 -0.66 -10.22 -4.72
CA LYS A 102 -0.93 -11.60 -4.34
C LYS A 102 -0.94 -11.77 -2.82
N ALA A 103 -0.08 -11.04 -2.12
CA ALA A 103 -0.05 -11.05 -0.66
C ALA A 103 -1.35 -10.52 -0.05
N VAL A 104 -1.90 -9.43 -0.60
CA VAL A 104 -3.10 -8.78 -0.05
C VAL A 104 -4.41 -9.48 -0.44
N TYR A 105 -4.53 -9.98 -1.68
CA TYR A 105 -5.78 -10.60 -2.14
C TYR A 105 -5.77 -12.13 -2.12
N GLY A 106 -4.59 -12.75 -2.00
CA GLY A 106 -4.45 -14.20 -2.00
C GLY A 106 -4.58 -14.83 -0.62
N VAL A 107 -4.26 -14.10 0.45
CA VAL A 107 -4.27 -14.61 1.82
C VAL A 107 -4.77 -13.53 2.77
N GLU A 108 -5.69 -13.88 3.68
CA GLU A 108 -6.29 -12.94 4.63
C GLU A 108 -5.31 -12.50 5.74
N ASN A 109 -4.38 -13.39 6.12
CA ASN A 109 -3.26 -13.11 7.03
C ASN A 109 -1.99 -13.78 6.49
N TYR A 110 -0.99 -12.97 6.16
CA TYR A 110 0.33 -13.43 5.71
C TYR A 110 1.41 -13.10 6.73
#